data_AF-A0AAT9PUS0-F1
#
_entry.id   AF-A0AAT9PUS0-F1
#
_cell.length_a   1.000
_cell.length_b   1.000
_cell.length_c   1.000
_cell.angle_alpha   90.00
_cell.angle_beta   90.00
_cell.angle_gamma   90.00
#
_symmetry.space_group_name_H-M   'P 1'
#
loop_
_entity.id
_entity.type
_entity.pdbx_description
1 polymer ?
#
loop_
_entity_poly.entity_id
_entity_poly.type
_entity_poly.pdbx_seq_one_letter_code
_entity_poly.pdbx_strand_id
1 'polypeptide(L)' 'MELTKLEIAIVLGAFVQGLGEEALNNGNDSLKELEKELDKIVSNSTINQMKEAGESVIGKLIHKLLEDEEQ' A
#
# COMPACT_ATOMS: atom_id res chain seq x y z
N MET A 1 -10.03 10.55 -7.03
CA MET A 1 -9.03 9.95 -7.94
C MET A 1 -8.96 8.44 -7.72
N GLU A 2 -8.75 7.67 -8.78
CA GLU A 2 -8.49 6.23 -8.67
C GLU A 2 -7.00 5.95 -8.35
N LEU A 3 -6.76 4.89 -7.58
CA LEU A 3 -5.42 4.39 -7.26
C LEU A 3 -4.99 3.35 -8.28
N THR A 4 -3.74 3.38 -8.71
CA THR A 4 -3.13 2.33 -9.53
C THR A 4 -2.86 1.08 -8.71
N LYS A 5 -2.62 -0.05 -9.38
CA LYS A 5 -2.25 -1.31 -8.71
C LYS A 5 -0.97 -1.17 -7.86
N LEU A 6 0.02 -0.40 -8.33
CA LEU A 6 1.26 -0.18 -7.59
C LEU A 6 1.03 0.71 -6.37
N GLU A 7 0.22 1.76 -6.50
CA GLU A 7 -0.15 2.63 -5.37
C GLU A 7 -0.90 1.86 -4.28
N ILE A 8 -1.87 1.02 -4.68
CA ILE A 8 -2.59 0.12 -3.76
C ILE A 8 -1.60 -0.83 -3.08
N ALA A 9 -0.66 -1.41 -3.85
CA ALA A 9 0.29 -2.35 -3.31
C ALA A 9 1.23 -1.70 -2.27
N ILE A 10 1.68 -0.47 -2.52
CA ILE A 10 2.51 0.30 -1.59
C ILE A 10 1.76 0.57 -0.27
N VAL A 11 0.50 1.02 -0.34
CA VAL A 11 -0.30 1.31 0.86
C VAL A 11 -0.59 0.06 1.67
N LEU A 12 -1.01 -1.02 1.01
CA LEU A 12 -1.28 -2.29 1.69
C LEU A 12 0.01 -2.91 2.24
N GLY A 13 1.13 -2.77 1.54
CA GLY A 13 2.43 -3.20 2.04
C GLY A 13 2.83 -2.46 3.32
N ALA A 14 2.68 -1.13 3.33
CA ALA A 14 2.92 -0.32 4.52
C ALA A 14 1.96 -0.66 5.67
N PHE A 15 0.68 -0.94 5.36
CA PHE A 15 -0.30 -1.39 6.35
C PHE A 15 0.10 -2.72 6.98
N VAL A 16 0.44 -3.73 6.16
CA VAL A 16 0.88 -5.05 6.64
C VAL A 16 2.15 -4.95 7.49
N GLN A 17 3.13 -4.17 7.05
CA GLN A 17 4.36 -3.92 7.82
C GLN A 17 4.06 -3.22 9.16
N GLY A 18 3.11 -2.28 9.18
CA GLY A 18 2.71 -1.55 10.38
C GLY A 18 1.99 -2.41 11.44
N LEU A 19 1.38 -3.53 11.04
CA LEU A 19 0.77 -4.48 11.98
C LEU A 19 1.81 -5.25 12.81
N GLY A 20 3.05 -5.34 12.33
CA GLY A 20 4.14 -6.05 12.99
C GLY A 20 4.09 -7.58 12.81
N GLU A 21 5.24 -8.22 13.08
CA GLU A 21 5.43 -9.67 12.86
C GLU A 21 4.47 -10.55 13.68
N GLU A 22 4.09 -10.11 14.89
CA GLU A 22 3.19 -10.87 15.75
C GLU A 22 1.79 -11.00 15.14
N ALA A 23 1.25 -9.92 14.58
CA ALA A 23 -0.04 -9.91 13.90
C ALA A 23 0.01 -10.68 12.56
N LEU A 24 1.17 -10.74 11.91
CA LEU A 24 1.39 -11.49 10.67
C LEU A 24 1.52 -13.00 10.91
N ASN A 25 2.19 -13.39 12.01
CA ASN A 25 2.42 -14.78 12.39
C ASN A 25 1.18 -15.43 13.02
N ASN A 26 0.46 -14.68 13.85
CA ASN A 26 -0.78 -15.12 14.51
C ASN A 26 -2.04 -14.73 13.73
N GLY A 27 -1.89 -14.00 12.63
CA GLY A 27 -2.97 -13.53 11.79
C GLY A 27 -3.53 -14.59 10.85
N ASN A 28 -4.63 -14.21 10.18
CA ASN A 28 -5.28 -15.00 9.14
C ASN A 28 -4.32 -15.27 7.96
N ASP A 29 -4.38 -16.48 7.39
CA ASP A 29 -3.67 -16.88 6.16
C ASP A 29 -3.83 -15.87 5.01
N SER A 30 -4.93 -15.12 4.96
CA SER A 30 -5.15 -14.04 4.00
C SER A 30 -4.10 -12.91 4.06
N LEU A 31 -3.50 -12.61 5.21
CA LEU A 31 -2.43 -11.59 5.30
C LEU A 31 -1.14 -12.08 4.66
N LYS A 32 -0.82 -13.37 4.82
CA LYS A 32 0.34 -14.00 4.18
C LYS A 32 0.14 -14.12 2.66
N GLU A 33 -1.09 -14.40 2.23
CA GLU A 33 -1.44 -14.40 0.81
C GLU A 33 -1.36 -12.99 0.22
N LEU A 34 -1.86 -11.98 0.95
CA LEU A 34 -1.74 -10.58 0.56
C LEU A 34 -0.27 -10.20 0.39
N GLU A 35 0.61 -10.49 1.35
CA GLU A 35 2.04 -10.17 1.26
C GLU A 35 2.69 -10.76 -0.01
N LYS A 36 2.36 -12.00 -0.37
CA LYS A 36 2.86 -12.63 -1.61
C LYS A 36 2.37 -11.92 -2.87
N GLU A 37 1.12 -11.50 -2.93
CA GLU A 37 0.58 -10.79 -4.08
C GLU A 37 1.17 -9.37 -4.18
N LEU A 38 1.38 -8.69 -3.06
CA LEU A 38 2.06 -7.41 -3.00
C LEU A 38 3.49 -7.51 -3.52
N ASP A 39 4.24 -8.52 -3.09
CA ASP A 39 5.62 -8.76 -3.52
C ASP A 39 5.74 -8.95 -5.05
N LYS A 40 4.78 -9.65 -5.67
CA LYS A 40 4.73 -9.79 -7.13
C LYS A 40 4.53 -8.46 -7.85
N ILE A 41 3.69 -7.58 -7.31
CA ILE A 41 3.40 -6.28 -7.92
C ILE A 41 4.62 -5.36 -7.81
N VAL A 42 5.24 -5.35 -6.63
CA VAL A 42 6.40 -4.50 -6.33
C VAL A 42 7.65 -4.98 -7.08
N SER A 43 7.88 -6.30 -7.17
CA SER A 43 9.02 -6.91 -7.88
C SER A 43 9.03 -6.65 -9.39
N ASN A 44 7.88 -6.33 -9.98
CA ASN A 44 7.76 -5.95 -11.39
C ASN A 44 8.04 -4.46 -11.65
N SER A 45 8.37 -3.69 -10.61
CA SER A 45 8.56 -2.25 -10.68
C SER A 45 10.00 -1.86 -10.38
N THR A 46 10.49 -0.84 -11.07
CA THR A 46 11.80 -0.24 -10.77
C THR A 46 11.75 0.62 -9.52
N ILE A 47 12.91 0.91 -8.92
CA ILE A 47 13.02 1.80 -7.74
C ILE A 47 12.40 3.17 -8.03
N ASN A 48 12.61 3.72 -9.22
CA ASN A 48 12.04 5.01 -9.60
C ASN A 48 10.50 4.95 -9.67
N GLN A 49 9.93 3.89 -10.26
CA GLN A 49 8.48 3.72 -10.33
C GLN A 49 7.85 3.54 -8.95
N MET A 50 8.52 2.80 -8.05
CA MET A 50 8.07 2.64 -6.66
C MET A 50 8.07 3.97 -5.92
N LYS A 51 9.13 4.78 -6.11
CA LYS A 51 9.24 6.11 -5.51
C LYS A 51 8.12 7.04 -6.00
N GLU A 52 7.93 7.13 -7.32
CA GLU A 52 6.89 7.97 -7.93
C GLU A 52 5.48 7.56 -7.49
N ALA A 53 5.20 6.24 -7.48
CA ALA A 53 3.92 5.73 -7.00
C ALA A 53 3.71 5.98 -5.49
N GLY A 54 4.78 5.90 -4.69
CA GLY A 54 4.74 6.22 -3.26
C GLY A 54 4.41 7.68 -3.01
N GLU A 55 5.11 8.61 -3.68
CA GLU A 55 4.83 10.06 -3.57
C GLU A 55 3.41 10.39 -4.06
N SER A 56 2.99 9.78 -5.18
CA SER A 56 1.65 9.95 -5.76
C SER A 56 0.55 9.46 -4.82
N VAL A 57 0.67 8.24 -4.25
CA VAL A 57 -0.39 7.69 -3.40
C VAL A 57 -0.55 8.47 -2.09
N ILE A 58 0.55 8.92 -1.50
CA ILE A 58 0.49 9.76 -0.30
C ILE A 58 -0.19 11.10 -0.61
N GLY A 59 0.15 11.73 -1.73
CA GLY A 59 -0.52 12.96 -2.18
C GLY A 59 -2.03 12.77 -2.36
N LYS A 60 -2.45 11.67 -3.01
CA LYS A 60 -3.87 11.33 -3.19
C LYS A 60 -4.59 11.08 -1.88
N LEU A 61 -3.95 10.39 -0.92
CA LEU A 61 -4.53 10.12 0.40
C LEU A 61 -4.69 11.40 1.22
N ILE A 62 -3.66 12.26 1.26
CA ILE A 62 -3.72 13.55 1.95
C ILE A 62 -4.84 14.41 1.36
N HIS A 63 -4.88 14.53 0.03
CA HIS A 63 -5.90 15.31 -0.65
C HIS A 63 -7.30 14.80 -0.31
N LYS A 64 -7.51 13.48 -0.37
CA LYS A 64 -8.79 12.87 -0.01
C LYS A 64 -9.19 13.13 1.45
N LEU A 65 -8.25 13.02 2.38
CA LEU A 65 -8.49 13.30 3.79
C LEU A 65 -8.87 14.76 4.06
N LEU A 66 -8.26 15.71 3.35
CA LEU A 66 -8.53 17.13 3.51
C LEU A 66 -9.79 17.59 2.76
N GLU A 67 -10.09 17.01 1.60
CA GLU A 67 -11.34 17.27 0.87
C GLU A 67 -12.57 16.70 1.59
N ASP A 68 -12.42 15.58 2.31
CA ASP A 68 -13.50 14.99 3.12
C ASP A 68 -13.87 15.87 4.34
N GLU A 69 -13.06 16.87 4.72
CA GLU A 69 -13.39 17.86 5.78
C GLU A 69 -14.20 19.08 5.29
N GLU A 70 -14.38 19.28 3.98
CA GLU A 70 -15.16 20.40 3.40
C GLU A 70 -16.67 20.08 3.18
N GLN A 71 -17.22 19.02 3.81
CA GLN A 71 -18.64 18.66 3.76
C GLN A 71 -19.41 19.03 5.04
#